data_AF-A0A538B7U8-F1
#
_entry.id   AF-A0A538B7U8-F1
#
_cell.length_a   1.000
_cell.length_b   1.000
_cell.length_c   1.000
_cell.angle_alpha   90.00
_cell.angle_beta   90.00
_cell.angle_gamma   90.00
#
_symmetry.space_group_name_H-M   'P 1'
#
loop_
_entity.id
_entity.type
_entity.pdbx_description
1 polymer ?
#
loop_
_entity_poly.entity_id
_entity_poly.type
_entity_poly.pdbx_seq_one_letter_code
_entity_poly.pdbx_strand_id
1 'polypeptide(L)'
;MGEGKGFYSTVAPFEYGEEIRVWHIGKPVLAFTQRTWSLDDGRPLHGEAGFWRMAGPGSVELVVAHPNGHAEVAEGRLEGTSISVASISLTRTSTAKQVDAIERDIRVDGEIMTYELRMAAVGQPLDGHLQAELRLGATH
;
A
#
# COMPACT_ATOMS: atom_id res chain seq x y z
N MET A 1 7.59 -4.13 10.34
CA MET A 1 8.66 -3.25 9.82
C MET A 1 9.51 -4.04 8.85
N GLY A 2 10.08 -3.39 7.85
CA GLY A 2 10.98 -4.03 6.92
C GLY A 2 11.49 -3.06 5.87
N GLU A 3 11.78 -3.60 4.69
CA GLU A 3 12.40 -2.86 3.60
C GLU A 3 11.71 -3.23 2.28
N GLY A 4 11.77 -2.29 1.35
CA GLY A 4 11.23 -2.47 0.03
C GLY A 4 12.06 -1.78 -1.04
N LYS A 5 11.67 -2.04 -2.28
CA LYS A 5 12.29 -1.50 -3.48
C LYS A 5 11.23 -0.87 -4.35
N GLY A 6 11.57 0.25 -4.97
CA GLY A 6 10.75 0.97 -5.90
C GLY A 6 11.39 1.00 -7.28
N PHE A 7 10.55 0.80 -8.30
CA PHE A 7 10.92 0.80 -9.70
C PHE A 7 9.80 1.49 -10.47
N TYR A 8 10.12 2.21 -11.54
CA TYR A 8 9.12 2.66 -12.50
C TYR A 8 9.84 3.06 -13.78
N SER A 9 9.21 2.94 -14.94
CA SER A 9 9.85 3.24 -16.24
C SER A 9 10.44 4.66 -16.34
N THR A 10 9.97 5.58 -15.48
CA THR A 10 10.36 7.00 -15.47
C THR A 10 11.24 7.40 -14.29
N VAL A 11 11.61 6.47 -13.38
CA VAL A 11 12.44 6.78 -12.21
C VAL A 11 13.55 5.74 -12.04
N ALA A 12 14.69 6.18 -11.52
CA ALA A 12 15.75 5.25 -11.13
C ALA A 12 15.26 4.33 -10.01
N PRO A 13 15.66 3.05 -9.99
CA PRO A 13 15.40 2.16 -8.87
C PRO A 13 15.86 2.76 -7.54
N PHE A 14 15.07 2.55 -6.49
CA PHE A 14 15.40 3.01 -5.13
C PHE A 14 15.00 1.97 -4.09
N GLU A 15 15.60 2.06 -2.90
CA GLU A 15 15.28 1.21 -1.75
C GLU A 15 14.78 2.09 -0.60
N TYR A 16 13.93 1.54 0.26
CA TYR A 16 13.32 2.26 1.37
C TYR A 16 13.10 1.34 2.56
N GLY A 17 13.15 1.93 3.76
CA GLY A 17 12.64 1.29 4.97
C GLY A 17 11.16 1.60 5.14
N GLU A 18 10.43 0.68 5.76
CA GLU A 18 8.99 0.77 5.91
C GLU A 18 8.49 0.30 7.29
N GLU A 19 7.50 1.01 7.80
CA GLU A 19 6.71 0.63 8.95
C GLU A 19 5.22 0.72 8.61
N ILE A 20 4.51 -0.39 8.79
CA ILE A 20 3.05 -0.45 8.77
C ILE A 20 2.59 -0.76 10.19
N ARG A 21 1.60 0.00 10.65
CA ARG A 21 0.84 -0.27 11.88
C ARG A 21 -0.59 -0.60 11.52
N VAL A 22 -1.12 -1.67 12.08
CA VAL A 22 -2.49 -2.11 11.88
C VAL A 22 -3.13 -2.31 13.25
N TRP A 23 -4.36 -1.83 13.43
CA TRP A 23 -5.13 -2.01 14.65
C TRP A 23 -6.62 -2.07 14.34
N HIS A 24 -7.43 -2.50 15.31
CA HIS A 24 -8.88 -2.50 15.18
C HIS A 24 -9.54 -1.52 16.15
N ILE A 25 -10.74 -1.08 15.79
CA ILE A 25 -11.57 -0.19 16.63
C ILE A 25 -12.79 -0.92 17.23
N GLY A 26 -12.76 -2.27 17.24
CA GLY A 26 -13.86 -3.10 17.75
C GLY A 26 -15.03 -3.27 16.76
N LYS A 27 -14.81 -2.90 15.49
CA LYS A 27 -15.71 -3.08 14.35
C LYS A 27 -15.03 -4.00 13.32
N PRO A 28 -15.74 -4.56 12.31
CA PRO A 28 -15.15 -5.37 11.23
C PRO A 28 -14.33 -4.51 10.24
N VAL A 29 -13.39 -3.75 10.78
CA VAL A 29 -12.54 -2.77 10.11
C VAL A 29 -11.18 -2.77 10.80
N LEU A 30 -10.11 -2.82 10.01
CA LEU A 30 -8.75 -2.57 10.48
C LEU A 30 -8.35 -1.16 10.04
N ALA A 31 -7.91 -0.34 10.98
CA ALA A 31 -7.24 0.92 10.68
C ALA A 31 -5.76 0.63 10.44
N PHE A 32 -5.14 1.37 9.51
CA PHE A 32 -3.71 1.26 9.29
C PHE A 32 -3.06 2.61 8.97
N THR A 33 -1.76 2.67 9.26
CA THR A 33 -0.85 3.73 8.80
C THR A 33 0.44 3.10 8.30
N GLN A 34 0.97 3.66 7.23
CA GLN A 34 2.23 3.32 6.60
C GLN A 34 3.12 4.57 6.60
N ARG A 35 4.39 4.40 6.96
CA ARG A 35 5.44 5.42 6.73
C ARG A 35 6.68 4.77 6.12
N THR A 36 7.29 5.43 5.15
CA THR A 36 8.57 5.00 4.56
C THR A 36 9.64 6.06 4.75
N TRP A 37 10.89 5.62 4.72
CA TRP A 37 12.06 6.47 4.80
C TRP A 37 13.16 5.95 3.88
N SER A 38 14.04 6.86 3.49
CA SER A 38 15.21 6.51 2.68
C SER A 38 16.24 5.76 3.54
N LEU A 39 16.85 4.71 3.00
CA LEU A 39 17.84 3.90 3.75
C LEU A 39 19.20 4.60 3.88
N ASP A 40 19.50 5.58 3.03
CA ASP A 40 20.76 6.34 3.03
C ASP A 40 20.84 7.36 4.18
N ASP A 41 19.78 8.14 4.40
CA ASP A 41 19.79 9.29 5.31
C ASP A 41 18.59 9.36 6.25
N GLY A 42 17.65 8.41 6.17
CA GLY A 42 16.46 8.35 7.00
C GLY A 42 15.42 9.42 6.70
N ARG A 43 15.55 10.19 5.61
CA ARG A 43 14.55 11.21 5.25
C ARG A 43 13.18 10.55 5.01
N PRO A 44 12.08 11.15 5.48
CA PRO A 44 10.74 10.65 5.17
C PRO A 44 10.50 10.62 3.66
N LEU A 45 9.85 9.55 3.19
CA LEU A 45 9.45 9.38 1.80
C LEU A 45 7.91 9.41 1.71
N HIS A 46 7.29 8.31 1.32
CA HIS A 46 5.84 8.17 1.23
C HIS A 46 5.23 7.82 2.59
N GLY A 47 3.94 8.09 2.74
CA GLY A 47 3.13 7.53 3.80
C GLY A 47 1.71 7.35 3.30
N GLU A 48 0.90 6.58 4.01
CA GLU A 48 -0.53 6.49 3.72
C GLU A 48 -1.26 6.06 4.99
N ALA A 49 -2.55 6.38 5.06
CA ALA A 49 -3.38 5.99 6.18
C ALA A 49 -4.80 5.73 5.72
N GLY A 50 -5.44 4.74 6.32
CA GLY A 50 -6.74 4.30 5.85
C GLY A 50 -7.35 3.17 6.66
N PHE A 51 -8.30 2.51 6.02
CA PHE A 51 -9.08 1.43 6.59
C PHE A 51 -9.23 0.27 5.62
N TRP A 52 -8.95 -0.93 6.11
CA TRP A 52 -9.35 -2.19 5.49
C TRP A 52 -10.70 -2.60 6.04
N ARG A 53 -11.63 -2.98 5.17
CA ARG A 53 -12.99 -3.36 5.55
C ARG A 53 -13.32 -4.73 4.98
N MET A 54 -13.91 -5.59 5.80
CA MET A 54 -14.42 -6.88 5.36
C MET A 54 -15.87 -6.73 4.89
N ALA A 55 -16.08 -6.64 3.58
CA ALA A 55 -17.37 -6.37 2.97
C ALA A 55 -18.29 -7.62 2.87
N GLY A 56 -17.74 -8.78 3.18
CA GLY A 56 -18.43 -10.06 3.17
C GLY A 56 -17.42 -11.22 3.20
N PRO A 57 -17.89 -12.48 3.14
CA PRO A 57 -17.00 -13.64 3.09
C PRO A 57 -16.01 -13.54 1.92
N GLY A 58 -14.72 -13.40 2.22
CA GLY A 58 -13.64 -13.32 1.23
C GLY A 58 -13.58 -12.02 0.42
N SER A 59 -14.44 -11.02 0.70
CA SER A 59 -14.41 -9.71 0.05
C SER A 59 -13.75 -8.67 0.95
N VAL A 60 -12.87 -7.86 0.37
CA VAL A 60 -12.12 -6.83 1.07
C VAL A 60 -12.15 -5.51 0.31
N GLU A 61 -12.32 -4.42 1.05
CA GLU A 61 -12.24 -3.06 0.56
C GLU A 61 -11.09 -2.32 1.27
N LEU A 62 -10.39 -1.46 0.55
CA LEU A 62 -9.39 -0.54 1.07
C LEU A 62 -9.82 0.89 0.78
N VAL A 63 -9.87 1.73 1.80
CA VAL A 63 -10.06 3.18 1.67
C VAL A 63 -8.85 3.87 2.27
N VAL A 64 -8.08 4.59 1.45
CA VAL A 64 -6.78 5.13 1.86
C VAL A 64 -6.55 6.53 1.32
N ALA A 65 -5.88 7.36 2.13
CA ALA A 65 -5.44 8.70 1.77
C ALA A 65 -3.91 8.76 1.70
N HIS A 66 -3.41 9.50 0.72
CA HIS A 66 -1.99 9.70 0.45
C HIS A 66 -1.61 11.17 0.65
N PRO A 67 -0.45 11.47 1.27
CA PRO A 67 -0.01 12.83 1.58
C PRO A 67 0.34 13.64 0.32
N ASN A 68 0.53 12.98 -0.83
CA ASN A 68 0.73 13.62 -2.13
C ASN A 68 -0.60 14.10 -2.78
N GLY A 69 -1.70 14.09 -2.03
CA GLY A 69 -2.97 14.67 -2.43
C GLY A 69 -3.88 13.72 -3.20
N HIS A 70 -3.77 12.41 -2.97
CA HIS A 70 -4.67 11.39 -3.53
C HIS A 70 -5.53 10.74 -2.44
N ALA A 71 -6.71 10.27 -2.86
CA ALA A 71 -7.50 9.32 -2.09
C ALA A 71 -7.92 8.17 -3.02
N GLU A 72 -7.91 6.96 -2.48
CA GLU A 72 -8.13 5.72 -3.20
C GLU A 72 -9.22 4.90 -2.50
N VAL A 73 -10.09 4.30 -3.32
CA VAL A 73 -10.93 3.17 -2.94
C VAL A 73 -10.55 2.00 -3.83
N ALA A 74 -10.18 0.88 -3.22
CA ALA A 74 -9.86 -0.36 -3.89
C ALA A 74 -10.72 -1.51 -3.36
N GLU A 75 -11.03 -2.46 -4.22
CA GLU A 75 -11.82 -3.64 -3.90
C GLU A 75 -11.11 -4.91 -4.37
N GLY A 76 -11.38 -6.02 -3.71
CA GLY A 76 -10.85 -7.30 -4.13
C GLY A 76 -11.15 -8.42 -3.15
N ARG A 77 -10.21 -9.36 -3.02
CA ARG A 77 -10.44 -10.65 -2.36
C ARG A 77 -9.36 -11.00 -1.33
N LEU A 78 -9.80 -11.69 -0.28
CA LEU A 78 -8.97 -12.40 0.68
C LEU A 78 -9.12 -13.91 0.45
N GLU A 79 -8.03 -14.57 0.08
CA GLU A 79 -7.97 -16.02 -0.16
C GLU A 79 -6.86 -16.64 0.69
N GLY A 80 -7.26 -17.35 1.75
CA GLY A 80 -6.32 -17.86 2.74
C GLY A 80 -5.62 -16.71 3.44
N THR A 81 -4.35 -16.49 3.10
CA THR A 81 -3.53 -15.40 3.63
C THR A 81 -3.03 -14.43 2.56
N SER A 82 -3.57 -14.54 1.35
CA SER A 82 -3.31 -13.62 0.24
C SER A 82 -4.46 -12.63 0.07
N ILE A 83 -4.13 -11.36 -0.13
CA ILE A 83 -5.07 -10.28 -0.42
C ILE A 83 -4.69 -9.69 -1.78
N SER A 84 -5.66 -9.61 -2.69
CA SER A 84 -5.49 -8.91 -3.98
C SER A 84 -6.56 -7.84 -4.08
N VAL A 85 -6.17 -6.59 -4.33
CA VAL A 85 -7.09 -5.45 -4.51
C VAL A 85 -6.68 -4.59 -5.70
N ALA A 86 -7.68 -4.03 -6.38
CA ALA A 86 -7.50 -3.06 -7.45
C ALA A 86 -8.32 -1.80 -7.19
N SER A 87 -7.75 -0.64 -7.49
CA SER A 87 -8.42 0.65 -7.34
C SER A 87 -9.65 0.72 -8.24
N ILE A 88 -10.82 1.00 -7.65
CA ILE A 88 -12.06 1.28 -8.39
C ILE A 88 -12.38 2.78 -8.42
N SER A 89 -11.76 3.55 -7.52
CA SER A 89 -11.85 5.00 -7.50
C SER A 89 -10.52 5.59 -7.04
N LEU A 90 -9.98 6.50 -7.85
CA LEU A 90 -8.81 7.31 -7.52
C LEU A 90 -9.19 8.77 -7.76
N THR A 91 -9.08 9.58 -6.73
CA THR A 91 -9.29 11.03 -6.83
C THR A 91 -8.05 11.76 -6.35
N ARG A 92 -7.89 12.99 -6.85
CA ARG A 92 -6.70 13.80 -6.60
C ARG A 92 -7.03 15.27 -6.43
N THR A 93 -6.21 15.95 -5.64
CA THR A 93 -6.17 17.41 -5.58
C THR A 93 -5.68 18.00 -6.91
N SER A 94 -5.93 19.29 -7.15
CA SER A 94 -5.60 19.95 -8.43
C SER A 94 -4.11 19.96 -8.77
N THR A 95 -3.23 19.85 -7.78
CA THR A 95 -1.77 19.88 -7.94
C THR A 95 -1.12 18.49 -7.94
N ALA A 96 -1.86 17.46 -7.55
CA ALA A 96 -1.35 16.09 -7.49
C ALA A 96 -1.08 15.56 -8.90
N LYS A 97 -0.09 14.68 -9.06
CA LYS A 97 0.18 14.01 -10.36
C LYS A 97 -1.00 13.13 -10.77
N GLN A 98 -1.09 12.79 -12.04
CA GLN A 98 -2.11 11.84 -12.50
C GLN A 98 -1.67 10.41 -12.18
N VAL A 99 -2.52 9.69 -11.44
CA VAL A 99 -2.46 8.24 -11.20
C VAL A 99 -3.80 7.67 -11.65
N ASP A 100 -3.74 6.69 -12.54
CA ASP A 100 -4.91 6.16 -13.25
C ASP A 100 -5.38 4.83 -12.64
N ALA A 101 -4.45 4.01 -12.12
CA ALA A 101 -4.77 2.75 -11.46
C ALA A 101 -3.69 2.35 -10.45
N ILE A 102 -4.10 1.69 -9.37
CA ILE A 102 -3.22 1.03 -8.41
C ILE A 102 -3.75 -0.38 -8.16
N GLU A 103 -2.86 -1.37 -8.16
CA GLU A 103 -3.17 -2.74 -7.74
C GLU A 103 -2.18 -3.18 -6.67
N ARG A 104 -2.67 -3.95 -5.70
CA ARG A 104 -1.85 -4.51 -4.61
C ARG A 104 -2.10 -6.00 -4.49
N ASP A 105 -1.03 -6.78 -4.49
CA ASP A 105 -1.02 -8.18 -4.11
C ASP A 105 -0.21 -8.31 -2.82
N ILE A 106 -0.83 -8.75 -1.73
CA ILE A 106 -0.26 -8.84 -0.39
C ILE A 106 -0.36 -10.29 0.06
N ARG A 107 0.71 -10.81 0.66
CA ARG A 107 0.72 -12.13 1.30
C ARG A 107 1.20 -12.00 2.73
N VAL A 108 0.48 -12.61 3.67
CA VAL A 108 0.90 -12.73 5.07
C VAL A 108 1.16 -14.20 5.38
N ASP A 109 2.36 -14.53 5.84
CA ASP A 109 2.76 -15.90 6.18
C ASP A 109 3.43 -15.89 7.56
N GLY A 110 2.63 -16.21 8.59
CA GLY A 110 3.03 -16.08 9.98
C GLY A 110 3.43 -14.64 10.32
N GLU A 111 4.71 -14.43 10.56
CA GLU A 111 5.28 -13.12 10.93
C GLU A 111 5.79 -12.32 9.73
N ILE A 112 5.72 -12.86 8.51
CA ILE A 112 6.22 -12.22 7.31
C ILE A 112 5.05 -11.70 6.49
N MET A 113 5.11 -10.44 6.09
CA MET A 113 4.22 -9.84 5.11
C MET A 113 5.04 -9.44 3.89
N THR A 114 4.66 -9.89 2.71
CA THR A 114 5.19 -9.39 1.44
C THR A 114 4.11 -8.72 0.64
N TYR A 115 4.48 -7.74 -0.18
CA TYR A 115 3.55 -7.19 -1.16
C TYR A 115 4.24 -6.79 -2.46
N GLU A 116 3.44 -6.76 -3.52
CA GLU A 116 3.73 -6.09 -4.77
C GLU A 116 2.67 -5.02 -5.03
N LEU A 117 3.08 -3.86 -5.50
CA LEU A 117 2.20 -2.78 -5.92
C LEU A 117 2.50 -2.45 -7.38
N ARG A 118 1.45 -2.47 -8.21
CA ARG A 118 1.49 -2.04 -9.60
C ARG A 118 0.77 -0.70 -9.74
N MET A 119 1.27 0.16 -10.61
CA MET A 119 0.73 1.51 -10.80
C MET A 119 0.69 1.89 -12.28
N ALA A 120 -0.44 2.42 -12.73
CA ALA A 120 -0.56 3.17 -13.97
C ALA A 120 -0.61 4.66 -13.63
N ALA A 121 0.34 5.44 -14.11
CA ALA A 121 0.45 6.86 -13.80
C ALA A 121 1.21 7.61 -14.88
N VAL A 122 0.99 8.92 -14.97
CA VAL A 122 1.74 9.83 -15.86
C VAL A 122 1.87 9.34 -17.30
N GLY A 123 0.81 8.72 -17.82
CA GLY A 123 0.72 8.19 -19.19
C GLY A 123 1.41 6.84 -19.42
N GLN A 124 1.92 6.20 -18.37
CA GLN A 124 2.46 4.84 -18.43
C GLN A 124 1.36 3.81 -18.14
N PRO A 125 1.37 2.64 -18.81
CA PRO A 125 0.46 1.55 -18.48
C PRO A 125 0.73 1.01 -17.07
N LEU A 126 -0.16 0.13 -16.60
CA LEU A 126 0.02 -0.56 -15.33
C LEU A 126 1.30 -1.40 -15.36
N ASP A 127 2.23 -1.09 -14.47
CA ASP A 127 3.52 -1.77 -14.34
C ASP A 127 3.96 -1.85 -12.87
N GLY A 128 4.94 -2.71 -12.58
CA GLY A 128 5.51 -2.87 -11.24
C GLY A 128 6.05 -1.54 -10.71
N HIS A 129 5.57 -1.16 -9.52
CA HIS A 129 6.00 0.06 -8.86
C HIS A 129 6.78 -0.19 -7.56
N LEU A 130 6.27 -1.05 -6.69
CA LEU A 130 6.89 -1.34 -5.39
C LEU A 130 6.85 -2.84 -5.08
N GLN A 131 7.86 -3.32 -4.38
CA GLN A 131 7.87 -4.62 -3.71
C GLN A 131 8.48 -4.45 -2.31
N ALA A 132 7.93 -5.12 -1.30
CA ALA A 132 8.51 -5.08 0.05
C ALA A 132 8.33 -6.39 0.82
N GLU A 133 9.19 -6.60 1.80
CA GLU A 133 9.06 -7.63 2.84
C GLU A 133 9.12 -6.95 4.21
N LEU A 134 8.11 -7.20 5.04
CA LEU A 134 8.02 -6.72 6.40
C LEU A 134 7.91 -7.91 7.36
N ARG A 135 8.55 -7.77 8.52
CA ARG A 135 8.41 -8.69 9.64
C ARG A 135 7.56 -8.06 10.74
N LEU A 136 6.76 -8.89 11.39
CA LEU A 136 5.98 -8.52 12.56
C LEU A 136 6.95 -8.00 13.64
N GLY A 137 6.74 -6.77 14.09
CA GLY A 137 7.50 -6.21 15.20
C GLY A 137 7.03 -6.83 16.52
N ALA A 138 7.92 -6.92 17.51
CA ALA A 138 7.50 -7.24 18.87
C ALA A 138 6.47 -6.20 19.34
N THR A 139 5.30 -6.65 19.81
CA THR A 139 4.35 -5.79 20.52
C THR A 139 5.01 -5.28 21.80
N HIS A 140 5.29 -3.97 21.86
CA HIS A 140 5.68 -3.29 23.09
C HIS A 140 4.44 -2.85 23.87
#